data_AF-A0A350XNR5-F1
#
_entry.id   AF-A0A350XNR5-F1
#
_cell.length_a   1.000
_cell.length_b   1.000
_cell.length_c   1.000
_cell.angle_alpha   90.00
_cell.angle_beta   90.00
_cell.angle_gamma   90.00
#
_symmetry.space_group_name_H-M   'P 1'
#
loop_
_entity.id
_entity.type
_entity.pdbx_description
1 polymer ?
#
loop_
_entity_poly.entity_id
_entity_poly.type
_entity_poly.pdbx_seq_one_letter_code
_entity_poly.pdbx_strand_id
1 'polypeptide(L)'
;MLDISFYTNNGQSSYHVEVADNLLEWLAGSEFAKIGEEKPRKIWIDGEKETLPLVKLGKVNRKKLIEFFNDSIVNETKEILNHLGESLIKEERIYRLKKLIELLDCIKDEKYQYLQRI
;
A
#
# COMPACT_ATOMS: atom_id res chain seq x y z
N MET A 1 12.45 1.73 8.01
CA MET A 1 11.00 2.01 8.07
C MET A 1 10.73 3.10 7.08
N LEU A 2 10.07 2.74 5.97
CA LEU A 2 9.65 3.67 4.93
C LEU A 2 8.12 3.70 4.91
N ASP A 3 7.57 4.79 4.37
CA ASP A 3 6.14 5.04 4.42
C ASP A 3 5.51 4.93 3.03
N ILE A 4 4.46 4.13 2.92
CA ILE A 4 3.57 4.15 1.76
C ILE A 4 2.55 5.24 2.00
N SER A 5 2.52 6.25 1.13
CA SER A 5 1.75 7.47 1.38
C SER A 5 0.56 7.61 0.44
N PHE A 6 -0.58 8.00 0.98
CA PHE A 6 -1.82 8.21 0.25
C PHE A 6 -2.21 9.68 0.34
N TYR A 7 -2.58 10.28 -0.79
CA TYR A 7 -2.90 11.70 -0.86
C TYR A 7 -4.28 11.93 -1.45
N THR A 8 -5.02 12.87 -0.87
CA THR A 8 -6.26 13.39 -1.46
C THR A 8 -5.99 14.28 -2.68
N ASN A 9 -7.04 14.69 -3.37
CA ASN A 9 -6.88 15.62 -4.48
C ASN A 9 -6.29 16.94 -3.97
N ASN A 10 -5.19 17.38 -4.57
CA ASN A 10 -4.37 18.53 -4.16
C ASN A 10 -3.48 18.35 -2.91
N GLY A 11 -3.41 17.16 -2.30
CA GLY A 11 -2.48 16.87 -1.18
C GLY A 11 -2.91 17.42 0.19
N GLN A 12 -4.12 17.97 0.30
CA GLN A 12 -4.63 18.61 1.54
C GLN A 12 -4.72 17.68 2.75
N SER A 13 -4.78 16.37 2.51
CA SER A 13 -4.63 15.37 3.55
C SER A 13 -3.88 14.18 3.00
N SER A 14 -2.98 13.68 3.83
CA SER A 14 -2.22 12.46 3.58
C SER A 14 -2.52 11.42 4.66
N TYR A 15 -2.24 10.18 4.33
CA TYR A 15 -2.11 9.11 5.31
C TYR A 15 -0.89 8.29 4.98
N HIS A 16 -0.11 7.98 6.00
CA HIS A 16 1.16 7.29 5.89
C HIS A 16 0.99 5.94 6.55
N VAL A 17 1.13 4.88 5.75
CA VAL A 17 1.21 3.53 6.26
C VAL A 17 2.67 3.24 6.50
N GLU A 18 3.06 3.16 7.77
CA GLU A 18 4.42 2.75 8.15
C GLU A 18 4.62 1.28 7.81
N VAL A 19 5.66 0.98 7.03
CA VAL A 19 5.96 -0.38 6.58
C VAL A 19 7.40 -0.75 6.91
N ALA A 20 7.58 -1.96 7.44
CA ALA A 20 8.88 -2.55 7.67
C ALA A 20 9.57 -2.90 6.35
N ASP A 21 10.90 -2.82 6.33
CA ASP A 21 11.69 -2.90 5.10
C ASP A 21 11.47 -4.25 4.35
N ASN A 22 11.31 -5.36 5.10
CA ASN A 22 11.02 -6.68 4.54
C ASN A 22 9.70 -6.74 3.75
N LEU A 23 8.66 -6.05 4.21
CA LEU A 23 7.37 -6.00 3.51
C LEU A 23 7.45 -5.07 2.29
N LEU A 24 8.22 -3.99 2.38
CA LEU A 24 8.45 -3.12 1.22
C LEU A 24 9.22 -3.83 0.11
N GLU A 25 10.27 -4.57 0.46
CA GLU A 25 11.01 -5.40 -0.50
C GLU A 25 10.08 -6.43 -1.17
N TRP A 26 9.22 -7.07 -0.39
CA TRP A 26 8.22 -8.00 -0.92
C TRP A 26 7.24 -7.30 -1.88
N LEU A 27 6.74 -6.12 -1.53
CA LEU A 27 5.85 -5.32 -2.38
C LEU A 27 6.55 -4.87 -3.67
N ALA A 28 7.81 -4.45 -3.60
CA ALA A 28 8.62 -4.02 -4.73
C ALA A 28 8.88 -5.15 -5.74
N GLY A 29 9.00 -6.40 -5.25
CA GLY A 29 9.13 -7.59 -6.10
C GLY A 29 7.81 -8.15 -6.65
N SER A 30 6.67 -7.62 -6.21
CA SER A 30 5.33 -8.16 -6.55
C SER A 30 4.64 -7.41 -7.68
N GLU A 31 3.44 -7.87 -8.06
CA GLU A 31 2.60 -7.15 -9.05
C GLU A 31 2.23 -5.73 -8.60
N PHE A 32 2.22 -5.44 -7.28
CA PHE A 32 1.99 -4.10 -6.74
C PHE A 32 2.86 -3.02 -7.41
N ALA A 33 4.16 -3.30 -7.58
CA ALA A 33 5.12 -2.36 -8.17
C ALA A 33 4.80 -2.02 -9.63
N LYS A 34 4.08 -2.91 -10.33
CA LYS A 34 3.73 -2.77 -11.75
C LYS A 34 2.38 -2.09 -11.96
N ILE A 35 1.52 -2.00 -10.93
CA ILE A 35 0.15 -1.51 -11.09
C ILE A 35 0.11 0.01 -11.15
N GLY A 36 0.09 0.53 -12.37
CA GLY A 36 0.00 1.96 -12.64
C GLY A 36 1.37 2.62 -12.68
N GLU A 37 1.47 3.62 -13.55
CA GLU A 37 2.68 4.40 -13.80
C GLU A 37 2.84 5.49 -12.75
N GLU A 38 4.05 5.61 -12.18
CA GLU A 38 4.43 6.74 -11.34
C GLU A 38 4.73 7.95 -12.21
N LYS A 39 4.00 9.04 -11.99
CA LYS A 39 4.22 10.30 -12.71
C LYS A 39 4.58 11.40 -11.73
N PRO A 40 5.63 12.20 -12.03
CA PRO A 40 5.93 13.39 -11.26
C PRO A 40 4.70 14.30 -11.24
N ARG A 41 4.22 14.64 -10.04
CA ARG A 41 3.05 15.48 -9.89
C ARG A 41 3.24 16.48 -8.76
N LYS A 42 2.80 17.71 -9.01
CA LYS A 42 2.81 18.77 -8.02
C LYS A 42 1.62 18.63 -7.08
N ILE A 43 1.86 18.47 -5.79
CA ILE A 43 0.84 18.46 -4.73
C ILE A 43 1.21 19.46 -3.63
N TRP A 44 0.22 19.89 -2.85
CA TRP A 44 0.46 20.77 -1.71
C TRP A 44 0.54 19.93 -0.44
N ILE A 45 1.64 20.02 0.29
CA ILE A 45 1.85 19.38 1.59
C ILE A 45 2.25 20.50 2.55
N ASP A 46 1.54 20.64 3.67
CA ASP A 46 1.83 21.64 4.72
C ASP A 46 2.02 23.08 4.22
N GLY A 47 1.31 23.46 3.15
CA GLY A 47 1.39 24.79 2.55
C GLY A 47 2.55 24.98 1.57
N GLU A 48 3.38 23.97 1.36
CA GLU A 48 4.44 23.94 0.35
C GLU A 48 4.04 23.09 -0.86
N LYS A 49 4.60 23.42 -2.02
CA LYS A 49 4.31 22.72 -3.28
C LYS A 49 5.44 21.77 -3.62
N GLU A 50 5.22 20.49 -3.40
CA GLU A 50 6.19 19.44 -3.67
C GLU A 50 5.91 18.75 -5.01
N THR A 51 6.95 18.18 -5.63
CA THR A 51 6.82 17.35 -6.84
C THR A 51 7.21 15.92 -6.48
N LEU A 52 6.21 15.02 -6.44
CA LEU A 52 6.40 13.63 -6.02
C LEU A 52 6.04 12.65 -7.14
N PRO A 53 6.70 11.48 -7.21
CA PRO A 53 6.31 10.40 -8.11
C PRO A 53 5.05 9.72 -7.59
N LEU A 54 3.90 9.97 -8.24
CA LEU A 54 2.61 9.49 -7.77
C LEU A 54 1.92 8.56 -8.78
N VAL A 55 1.32 7.49 -8.25
CA VAL A 55 0.37 6.64 -8.97
C VAL A 55 -1.04 7.21 -8.80
N LYS A 56 -1.74 7.46 -9.90
CA LYS A 56 -3.15 7.88 -9.84
C LYS A 56 -4.07 6.69 -9.51
N LEU A 57 -4.84 6.80 -8.43
CA LEU A 57 -5.84 5.83 -7.98
C LEU A 57 -7.18 5.98 -8.72
N GLY A 58 -7.13 6.08 -10.05
CA GLY A 58 -8.32 6.07 -10.91
C GLY A 58 -8.97 4.68 -10.95
N LYS A 59 -10.17 4.57 -11.55
CA LYS A 59 -10.97 3.33 -11.57
C LYS A 59 -10.17 2.07 -11.93
N VAL A 60 -9.32 2.13 -12.96
CA VAL A 60 -8.53 0.99 -13.42
C VAL A 60 -7.45 0.58 -12.42
N ASN A 61 -6.59 1.51 -12.00
CA ASN A 61 -5.49 1.21 -11.08
C ASN A 61 -6.02 0.80 -9.70
N ARG A 62 -7.06 1.48 -9.21
CA ARG A 62 -7.71 1.15 -7.95
C ARG A 62 -8.25 -0.28 -7.96
N LYS A 63 -8.97 -0.67 -9.02
CA LYS A 63 -9.47 -2.05 -9.16
C LYS A 63 -8.34 -3.08 -9.11
N LYS A 64 -7.28 -2.87 -9.89
CA LYS A 64 -6.11 -3.77 -9.92
C LYS A 64 -5.40 -3.88 -8.56
N LEU A 65 -5.24 -2.76 -7.86
CA LEU A 65 -4.64 -2.75 -6.51
C LEU A 65 -5.52 -3.49 -5.51
N ILE A 66 -6.84 -3.27 -5.54
CA ILE A 66 -7.81 -4.00 -4.69
C ILE A 66 -7.72 -5.51 -4.94
N GLU A 67 -7.70 -5.93 -6.20
CA GLU A 67 -7.55 -7.34 -6.58
C GLU A 67 -6.24 -7.92 -6.02
N PHE A 68 -5.12 -7.25 -6.25
CA PHE A 68 -3.81 -7.64 -5.72
C PHE A 68 -3.80 -7.81 -4.19
N PHE A 69 -4.31 -6.81 -3.46
CA PHE A 69 -4.29 -6.85 -2.00
C PHE A 69 -5.25 -7.91 -1.45
N ASN A 70 -6.44 -8.09 -2.05
CA ASN A 70 -7.36 -9.17 -1.66
C ASN A 70 -6.71 -10.54 -1.84
N ASP A 71 -6.08 -10.80 -2.99
CA ASP A 71 -5.41 -12.08 -3.26
C ASP A 71 -4.25 -12.31 -2.29
N SER A 72 -3.46 -11.27 -2.03
CA SER A 72 -2.34 -11.31 -1.07
C SER A 72 -2.81 -11.60 0.35
N ILE A 73 -3.91 -10.98 0.79
CA ILE A 73 -4.52 -11.21 2.11
C ILE A 73 -5.02 -12.65 2.22
N VAL A 74 -5.69 -13.18 1.19
CA VAL A 74 -6.16 -14.57 1.18
C VAL A 74 -4.98 -15.54 1.27
N ASN A 75 -3.91 -15.31 0.51
CA ASN A 75 -2.72 -16.16 0.54
C ASN A 75 -2.02 -16.11 1.90
N GLU A 76 -1.78 -14.92 2.46
CA GLU A 76 -1.15 -14.78 3.77
C GLU A 76 -2.01 -15.39 4.89
N THR A 77 -3.34 -15.29 4.78
CA THR A 77 -4.26 -15.94 5.73
C THR A 77 -4.14 -17.47 5.65
N LYS A 78 -4.09 -18.05 4.44
CA LYS A 78 -3.88 -19.50 4.27
C LYS A 78 -2.54 -19.95 4.87
N GLU A 79 -1.48 -19.19 4.65
CA GLU A 79 -0.16 -19.47 5.21
C GLU A 79 -0.18 -19.49 6.74
N ILE A 80 -0.83 -18.50 7.38
CA ILE A 80 -1.00 -18.46 8.83
C ILE A 80 -1.80 -19.68 9.34
N LEU A 81 -2.86 -20.07 8.63
CA LEU A 81 -3.69 -21.22 8.99
C LEU A 81 -2.97 -22.56 8.80
N ASN A 82 -2.09 -22.68 7.80
CA ASN A 82 -1.31 -23.91 7.55
C ASN A 82 -0.21 -24.12 8.59
N HIS A 83 0.33 -23.04 9.16
CA HIS A 83 1.42 -23.09 10.16
C HIS A 83 0.88 -22.82 11.58
N LEU A 84 -0.38 -23.18 11.84
CA LEU A 84 -1.06 -22.94 13.12
C LEU A 84 -0.41 -23.79 14.24
N GLY A 85 0.64 -23.26 14.86
CA GLY A 85 1.43 -23.96 15.89
C GLY A 85 2.90 -23.54 15.92
N GLU A 86 3.41 -22.96 14.84
CA GLU A 86 4.80 -22.49 14.74
C GLU A 86 4.91 -21.03 15.16
N SER A 87 5.36 -20.78 16.40
CA SER A 87 5.26 -19.47 17.06
C SER A 87 6.07 -18.35 16.37
N LEU A 88 7.28 -18.63 15.88
CA LEU A 88 8.18 -17.58 15.36
C LEU A 88 7.74 -17.05 13.99
N ILE A 89 7.18 -17.91 13.13
CA ILE A 89 6.69 -17.54 11.78
C ILE A 89 5.39 -16.72 11.89
N LYS A 90 4.66 -16.87 13.01
CA LYS A 90 3.35 -16.28 13.19
C LYS A 90 3.37 -14.76 13.34
N GLU A 91 4.37 -14.19 14.02
CA GLU A 91 4.39 -12.74 14.31
C GLU A 91 4.63 -11.89 13.07
N GLU A 92 5.63 -12.22 12.26
CA GLU A 92 5.94 -11.50 11.02
C GLU A 92 4.77 -11.58 10.03
N ARG A 93 4.15 -12.76 9.90
CA ARG A 93 3.01 -12.97 9.01
C ARG A 93 1.76 -12.23 9.48
N ILE A 94 1.49 -12.20 10.78
CA ILE A 94 0.40 -11.38 11.35
C ILE A 94 0.65 -9.90 11.09
N TYR A 95 1.88 -9.42 11.28
CA TYR A 95 2.25 -8.04 10.96
C TYR A 95 1.98 -7.73 9.49
N ARG A 96 2.47 -8.58 8.59
CA ARG A 96 2.25 -8.42 7.14
C ARG A 96 0.77 -8.37 6.81
N LEU A 97 -0.02 -9.31 7.32
CA LEU A 97 -1.46 -9.36 7.10
C LEU A 97 -2.16 -8.07 7.54
N LYS A 98 -1.82 -7.55 8.74
CA LYS A 98 -2.36 -6.27 9.24
C LYS A 98 -2.04 -5.12 8.29
N LYS A 99 -0.80 -5.03 7.79
CA LYS A 99 -0.39 -3.97 6.87
C LYS A 99 -1.03 -4.10 5.49
N LEU A 100 -1.20 -5.31 4.97
CA LEU A 100 -1.94 -5.52 3.72
C LEU A 100 -3.40 -5.07 3.85
N ILE A 101 -4.05 -5.31 4.99
CA ILE A 101 -5.41 -4.83 5.27
C ILE A 101 -5.44 -3.30 5.35
N GLU A 102 -4.52 -2.68 6.09
CA GLU A 102 -4.42 -1.22 6.22
C GLU A 102 -4.23 -0.54 4.85
N LEU A 103 -3.34 -1.08 4.01
CA LEU A 103 -3.13 -0.62 2.63
C LEU A 103 -4.39 -0.77 1.77
N LEU A 104 -5.07 -1.91 1.87
CA LEU A 104 -6.32 -2.15 1.14
C LEU A 104 -7.41 -1.15 1.52
N ASP A 105 -7.55 -0.85 2.81
CA ASP A 105 -8.54 0.11 3.30
C ASP A 105 -8.25 1.52 2.76
N CYS A 106 -6.98 1.93 2.73
CA CYS A 106 -6.58 3.18 2.09
C CYS A 106 -6.87 3.20 0.58
N ILE A 107 -6.63 2.10 -0.13
CA ILE A 107 -6.94 2.00 -1.57
C ILE A 107 -8.45 2.04 -1.83
N LYS A 108 -9.27 1.49 -0.92
CA LYS A 108 -10.73 1.50 -1.05
C LYS A 108 -11.33 2.87 -0.75
N ASP A 109 -10.72 3.63 0.15
CA ASP A 109 -11.20 4.97 0.49
C ASP A 109 -11.10 5.93 -0.72
N GLU A 110 -12.25 6.37 -1.22
CA GLU A 110 -12.34 7.21 -2.42
C GLU A 110 -11.78 8.62 -2.21
N LYS A 111 -11.55 9.06 -0.96
CA LYS A 111 -10.94 10.36 -0.70
C LYS A 111 -9.51 10.43 -1.24
N TYR A 112 -8.76 9.33 -1.14
CA TYR A 112 -7.39 9.27 -1.65
C TYR A 112 -7.41 9.11 -3.16
N GLN A 113 -6.68 9.96 -3.86
CA GLN A 113 -6.62 9.97 -5.33
C GLN A 113 -5.24 9.60 -5.85
N TYR A 114 -4.23 9.61 -4.97
CA TYR A 114 -2.84 9.30 -5.30
C TYR A 114 -2.21 8.40 -4.27
N LEU A 115 -1.28 7.57 -4.74
CA LEU A 115 -0.43 6.68 -3.97
C LEU A 115 1.02 7.01 -4.31
N GLN A 116 1.86 7.15 -3.29
CA GLN A 116 3.32 7.13 -3.39
C GLN A 116 3.81 5.81 -2.79
N ARG A 117 4.60 5.07 -3.56
CA ARG A 117 5.08 3.75 -3.12
C ARG A 117 6.26 3.84 -2.17
N ILE A 118 7.18 4.79 -2.39
CA ILE A 118 8.35 5.17 -1.57
C ILE A 118 8.69 6.63 -1.91
#